data_AF-A0A7J6TMR4-F1
#
_entry.id   AF-A0A7J6TMR4-F1
#
_cell.length_a   1.000
_cell.length_b   1.000
_cell.length_c   1.000
_cell.angle_alpha   90.00
_cell.angle_beta   90.00
_cell.angle_gamma   90.00
#
_symmetry.space_group_name_H-M   'P 1'
#
loop_
_entity.id
_entity.type
_entity.pdbx_description
1 polymer ?
#
loop_
_entity_poly.entity_id
_entity_poly.type
_entity_poly.pdbx_seq_one_letter_code
_entity_poly.pdbx_strand_id
1 'polypeptide(L)'
;MDVKGKMQLVNPYSWTEDANSIWVDAPGPTGFSEGPMEADLAKVVVNLANFLIILFKDHGNLGRDLHLVGTSASASLVAMLGSVILRKPQLKVNLKGVMMRHGIVGPLSIYQGCLTMAKERKLLPAGELVQMAQDMRTCERK
;
A
#
# COMPACT_ATOMS: atom_id res chain seq x y z
N MET A 1 9.83 3.38 20.46
CA MET A 1 10.60 4.48 21.09
C MET A 1 10.11 4.63 22.51
N ASP A 2 10.95 4.97 23.47
CA ASP A 2 10.47 5.52 24.75
C ASP A 2 9.67 6.81 24.49
N VAL A 3 8.90 7.25 25.48
CA VAL A 3 8.06 8.46 25.35
C VAL A 3 8.85 9.74 25.06
N LYS A 4 10.18 9.71 25.17
CA LYS A 4 11.09 10.83 24.89
C LYS A 4 11.79 10.72 23.54
N GLY A 5 11.56 9.65 22.77
CA GLY A 5 12.19 9.43 21.46
C GLY A 5 13.69 9.13 21.52
N LYS A 6 14.23 8.76 22.68
CA LYS A 6 15.66 8.53 22.91
C LYS A 6 16.07 7.06 22.88
N MET A 7 15.14 6.14 23.09
CA MET A 7 15.45 4.71 23.17
C MET A 7 14.55 3.88 22.25
N GLN A 8 15.11 2.93 21.52
CA GLN A 8 14.34 1.94 20.78
C GLN A 8 13.82 0.86 21.74
N LEU A 9 12.55 0.50 21.59
CA LEU A 9 11.91 -0.56 22.38
C LEU A 9 11.64 -1.73 21.44
N VAL A 10 11.89 -2.95 21.91
CA VAL A 10 11.55 -4.17 21.16
C VAL A 10 10.04 -4.29 21.09
N ASN A 11 9.52 -4.57 19.89
CA ASN A 11 8.12 -4.90 19.70
C ASN A 11 7.97 -6.43 19.68
N PRO A 12 7.42 -7.06 20.73
CA PRO A 12 7.26 -8.52 20.79
C PRO A 12 6.22 -9.07 19.81
N TYR A 13 5.48 -8.19 19.12
CA TYR A 13 4.51 -8.55 18.08
C TYR A 13 4.94 -8.08 16.69
N SER A 14 6.24 -7.89 16.48
CA SER A 14 6.79 -7.51 15.18
C SER A 14 6.63 -8.64 14.18
N TRP A 15 6.33 -8.31 12.92
CA TRP A 15 6.32 -9.31 11.83
C TRP A 15 7.71 -9.89 11.55
N THR A 16 8.77 -9.25 12.05
CA THR A 16 10.14 -9.77 11.98
C THR A 16 10.38 -11.00 12.83
N GLU A 17 9.49 -11.31 13.77
CA GLU A 17 9.58 -12.56 14.55
C GLU A 17 9.30 -13.80 13.67
N ASP A 18 8.53 -13.63 12.59
CA ASP A 18 8.10 -14.74 11.71
C ASP A 18 8.62 -14.60 10.26
N ALA A 19 9.07 -13.42 9.84
CA ALA A 19 9.49 -13.17 8.45
C ALA A 19 10.57 -12.10 8.28
N ASN A 20 11.46 -12.30 7.30
CA ASN A 20 12.34 -11.24 6.82
C ASN A 20 11.50 -10.14 6.16
N SER A 21 11.55 -8.94 6.71
CA SER A 21 10.73 -7.80 6.29
C SER A 21 11.59 -6.68 5.72
N ILE A 22 11.13 -6.07 4.63
CA ILE A 22 11.79 -4.93 3.97
C ILE A 22 10.76 -3.81 3.83
N TRP A 23 11.10 -2.63 4.35
CA TRP A 23 10.29 -1.42 4.22
C TRP A 23 10.93 -0.51 3.18
N VAL A 24 10.14 -0.08 2.22
CA VAL A 24 10.60 0.70 1.08
C VAL A 24 9.92 2.06 1.12
N ASP A 25 10.73 3.11 1.22
CA ASP A 25 10.27 4.48 1.02
C ASP A 25 10.03 4.69 -0.48
N ALA A 26 8.76 4.82 -0.86
CA ALA A 26 8.32 5.07 -2.23
C ALA A 26 6.91 5.67 -2.23
N PRO A 27 6.52 6.44 -3.25
CA PRO A 27 7.30 6.89 -4.42
C PRO A 27 8.38 7.93 -4.10
N GLY A 28 9.30 8.22 -5.01
CA GLY A 28 10.25 9.32 -4.84
C GLY A 28 9.59 10.67 -5.11
N PRO A 29 9.86 11.73 -4.33
CA PRO A 29 10.56 11.73 -3.05
C PRO A 29 9.63 11.31 -1.89
N THR A 30 10.06 10.36 -1.06
CA THR A 30 9.38 9.96 0.20
C THR A 30 10.44 9.52 1.20
N GLY A 31 10.37 10.00 2.45
CA GLY A 31 11.29 9.59 3.51
C GLY A 31 12.75 9.81 3.13
N PHE A 32 13.53 8.73 3.10
CA PHE A 32 14.95 8.74 2.68
C PHE A 32 15.16 8.48 1.19
N SER A 33 14.13 8.12 0.45
CA SER A 33 14.20 7.96 -1.01
C SER A 33 14.08 9.34 -1.67
N GLU A 34 15.23 9.87 -2.09
CA GLU A 34 15.32 11.12 -2.84
C GLU A 34 15.23 10.88 -4.35
N GLY A 35 14.80 11.90 -5.10
CA GLY A 35 14.71 11.84 -6.56
C GLY A 35 13.59 12.72 -7.11
N PRO A 36 13.42 12.75 -8.44
CA PRO A 36 12.30 13.43 -9.08
C PRO A 36 10.99 12.73 -8.74
N MET A 37 9.92 13.51 -8.63
CA MET A 37 8.56 12.99 -8.47
C MET A 37 8.20 12.07 -9.65
N GLU A 38 7.72 10.85 -9.37
CA GLU A 38 7.16 10.02 -10.43
C GLU A 38 5.90 10.66 -11.03
N ALA A 39 5.80 10.60 -12.37
CA ALA A 39 4.72 11.23 -13.12
C ALA A 39 3.33 10.60 -12.85
N ASP A 40 3.29 9.29 -12.57
CA ASP A 40 2.06 8.55 -12.35
C ASP A 40 2.31 7.23 -11.59
N LEU A 41 1.22 6.58 -11.21
CA LEU A 41 1.22 5.32 -10.46
C LEU A 41 1.92 4.18 -11.22
N ALA A 42 1.82 4.14 -12.55
CA ALA A 42 2.45 3.08 -13.34
C ALA A 42 3.98 3.22 -13.29
N LYS A 43 4.50 4.45 -13.31
CA LYS A 43 5.92 4.71 -13.16
C LYS A 43 6.43 4.30 -11.77
N VAL A 44 5.68 4.56 -10.71
CA VAL A 44 6.00 4.09 -9.34
C VAL A 44 6.14 2.57 -9.30
N VAL A 45 5.19 1.85 -9.88
CA VAL A 45 5.21 0.37 -9.90
C VAL A 45 6.39 -0.17 -10.71
N VAL A 46 6.75 0.48 -11.82
CA VAL A 46 7.94 0.12 -12.60
C VAL A 46 9.22 0.33 -11.78
N ASN A 47 9.33 1.45 -11.07
CA ASN A 47 10.49 1.74 -10.22
C ASN A 47 10.60 0.73 -9.06
N LEU A 48 9.50 0.38 -8.40
CA LEU A 48 9.46 -0.68 -7.38
C LEU A 48 9.86 -2.05 -7.93
N ALA A 49 9.42 -2.40 -9.14
CA ALA A 49 9.85 -3.65 -9.79
C ALA A 49 11.36 -3.64 -10.08
N ASN A 50 11.91 -2.52 -10.52
CA ASN A 50 13.35 -2.36 -10.75
C ASN A 50 14.15 -2.44 -9.44
N PHE A 51 13.64 -1.82 -8.37
CA PHE A 51 14.20 -1.96 -7.03
C PHE A 51 14.30 -3.43 -6.61
N LEU A 52 13.24 -4.22 -6.78
CA LEU A 52 13.27 -5.66 -6.47
C LEU A 52 14.30 -6.41 -7.31
N ILE A 53 14.43 -6.11 -8.60
CA ILE A 53 15.45 -6.73 -9.46
C ILE A 53 16.86 -6.46 -8.91
N ILE A 54 17.15 -5.21 -8.54
CA ILE A 54 18.47 -4.81 -8.01
C ILE A 54 18.70 -5.46 -6.65
N LEU A 55 17.73 -5.34 -5.73
CA LEU A 55 17.79 -5.92 -4.39
C LEU A 55 18.13 -7.42 -4.42
N PHE A 56 17.41 -8.20 -5.24
CA PHE A 56 17.60 -9.64 -5.32
C PHE A 56 18.83 -10.08 -6.11
N LYS A 57 19.40 -9.17 -6.92
CA LYS A 57 20.68 -9.36 -7.60
C LYS A 57 21.83 -9.13 -6.61
N ASP A 58 21.77 -8.05 -5.84
CA ASP A 58 22.83 -7.64 -4.91
C ASP A 58 22.82 -8.48 -3.63
N HIS A 59 21.64 -8.97 -3.22
CA HIS A 59 21.44 -9.83 -2.05
C HIS A 59 20.91 -11.21 -2.46
N GLY A 60 21.77 -11.97 -3.14
CA GLY A 60 21.44 -13.29 -3.69
C GLY A 60 20.94 -14.32 -2.65
N ASN A 61 21.32 -14.13 -1.38
CA ASN A 61 20.98 -14.98 -0.23
C ASN A 61 19.57 -14.76 0.33
N LEU A 62 18.85 -13.72 -0.10
CA LEU A 62 17.47 -13.51 0.33
C LEU A 62 16.56 -14.62 -0.22
N GLY A 63 15.63 -15.08 0.62
CA GLY A 63 14.60 -16.03 0.25
C GLY A 63 13.77 -15.53 -0.94
N ARG A 64 13.35 -16.46 -1.80
CA ARG A 64 12.62 -16.11 -3.04
C ARG A 64 11.10 -16.13 -2.88
N ASP A 65 10.59 -16.67 -1.78
CA ASP A 65 9.17 -16.65 -1.45
C ASP A 65 8.77 -15.25 -0.98
N LEU A 66 8.15 -14.50 -1.89
CA LEU A 66 7.85 -13.09 -1.72
C LEU A 66 6.36 -12.90 -1.39
N HIS A 67 6.08 -12.17 -0.32
CA HIS A 67 4.77 -11.63 -0.03
C HIS A 67 4.82 -10.10 -0.12
N LEU A 68 3.86 -9.50 -0.82
CA LEU A 68 3.74 -8.05 -0.89
C LEU A 68 2.64 -7.60 0.07
N VAL A 69 2.94 -6.61 0.91
CA VAL A 69 1.96 -6.09 1.87
C VAL A 69 1.84 -4.59 1.74
N GLY A 70 0.60 -4.10 1.57
CA GLY A 70 0.30 -2.69 1.41
C GLY A 70 -0.88 -2.25 2.27
N THR A 71 -0.86 -1.00 2.69
CA THR A 71 -1.94 -0.33 3.45
C THR A 71 -2.37 0.98 2.80
N SER A 72 -3.62 1.39 2.96
CA SER A 72 -4.12 2.65 2.38
C SER A 72 -3.85 2.70 0.87
N ALA A 73 -3.29 3.80 0.35
CA ALA A 73 -2.92 3.94 -1.07
C ALA A 73 -1.93 2.87 -1.56
N SER A 74 -1.04 2.37 -0.71
CA SER A 74 -0.05 1.35 -1.08
C SER A 74 -0.66 -0.04 -1.30
N ALA A 75 -1.91 -0.28 -0.87
CA ALA A 75 -2.63 -1.52 -1.20
C ALA A 75 -2.79 -1.70 -2.72
N SER A 76 -3.15 -0.63 -3.43
CA SER A 76 -3.24 -0.65 -4.89
C SER A 76 -1.86 -0.82 -5.54
N LEU A 77 -0.82 -0.20 -4.97
CA LEU A 77 0.56 -0.37 -5.43
C LEU A 77 1.02 -1.82 -5.37
N VAL A 78 0.82 -2.52 -4.24
CA VAL A 78 1.27 -3.92 -4.11
C VAL A 78 0.50 -4.88 -5.00
N ALA A 79 -0.78 -4.61 -5.26
CA ALA A 79 -1.56 -5.39 -6.22
C ALA A 79 -1.05 -5.22 -7.66
N MET A 80 -0.79 -3.96 -8.07
CA MET A 80 -0.21 -3.66 -9.38
C MET A 80 1.20 -4.24 -9.52
N LEU A 81 2.03 -4.12 -8.49
CA LEU A 81 3.37 -4.69 -8.46
C LEU A 81 3.33 -6.21 -8.57
N GLY A 82 2.46 -6.88 -7.82
CA GLY A 82 2.25 -8.32 -7.94
C GLY A 82 1.90 -8.74 -9.38
N SER A 83 1.00 -7.99 -10.03
CA SER A 83 0.66 -8.21 -11.44
C SER A 83 1.84 -8.00 -12.40
N VAL A 84 2.74 -7.06 -12.12
CA VAL A 84 3.97 -6.86 -12.89
C VAL A 84 4.96 -8.01 -12.66
N ILE A 85 5.13 -8.48 -11.43
CA ILE A 85 6.01 -9.60 -11.10
C ILE A 85 5.59 -10.88 -11.84
N LEU A 86 4.29 -11.20 -11.84
CA LEU A 86 3.75 -12.37 -12.55
C LEU A 86 3.99 -12.31 -14.07
N ARG A 87 4.15 -11.11 -14.63
CA ARG A 87 4.42 -10.87 -16.06
C ARG A 87 5.90 -10.72 -16.41
N LYS A 88 6.78 -10.62 -15.41
CA LYS A 88 8.23 -10.37 -15.57
C LYS A 88 9.06 -11.54 -15.03
N PRO A 89 9.28 -12.61 -15.83
CA PRO A 89 10.03 -13.80 -15.38
C PRO A 89 11.47 -13.49 -14.95
N GLN A 90 12.05 -12.37 -15.40
CA GLN A 90 13.40 -11.93 -15.05
C GLN A 90 13.61 -11.61 -13.57
N LEU A 91 12.56 -11.34 -12.79
CA LEU A 91 12.71 -11.08 -11.34
C LEU A 91 13.17 -12.33 -10.58
N LYS A 92 12.93 -13.55 -11.10
CA LYS A 92 13.25 -14.83 -10.43
C LYS A 92 12.83 -14.87 -8.94
N VAL A 93 11.68 -14.26 -8.63
CA VAL A 93 11.03 -14.33 -7.31
C VAL A 93 9.79 -15.21 -7.41
N ASN A 94 9.45 -15.86 -6.31
CA ASN A 94 8.26 -16.68 -6.17
C ASN A 94 7.19 -15.88 -5.41
N LEU A 95 6.34 -15.15 -6.13
CA LEU A 95 5.26 -14.39 -5.50
C LEU A 95 4.23 -15.35 -4.89
N LYS A 96 4.19 -15.40 -3.56
CA LYS A 96 3.28 -16.26 -2.78
C LYS A 96 1.95 -15.61 -2.48
N GLY A 97 1.93 -14.29 -2.33
CA GLY A 97 0.69 -13.59 -2.01
C GLY A 97 0.83 -12.08 -1.97
N VAL A 98 -0.32 -11.43 -2.01
CA VAL A 98 -0.47 -9.99 -1.82
C VAL A 98 -1.49 -9.77 -0.69
N MET A 99 -1.10 -9.03 0.34
CA MET A 99 -1.98 -8.61 1.43
C MET A 99 -2.27 -7.12 1.29
N MET A 100 -3.55 -6.79 1.22
CA MET A 100 -4.05 -5.41 1.16
C MET A 100 -4.83 -5.11 2.43
N ARG A 101 -4.30 -4.24 3.29
CA ARG A 101 -4.92 -3.89 4.58
C ARG A 101 -5.52 -2.49 4.52
N HIS A 102 -6.81 -2.33 4.83
CA HIS A 102 -7.50 -1.02 4.76
C HIS A 102 -7.17 -0.25 3.47
N GLY A 103 -7.18 -0.98 2.35
CA GLY A 103 -6.66 -0.48 1.08
C GLY A 103 -7.63 0.45 0.37
N ILE A 104 -7.09 1.43 -0.36
CA ILE A 104 -7.89 2.26 -1.27
C ILE A 104 -7.94 1.58 -2.64
N VAL A 105 -8.82 0.58 -2.78
CA VAL A 105 -9.07 -0.18 -4.01
C VAL A 105 -10.51 0.07 -4.46
N GLY A 106 -10.71 0.54 -5.69
CA GLY A 106 -12.03 0.92 -6.20
C GLY A 106 -12.62 2.13 -5.47
N PRO A 107 -12.15 3.36 -5.75
CA PRO A 107 -12.50 4.56 -4.97
C PRO A 107 -14.00 4.77 -4.79
N LEU A 108 -14.81 4.54 -5.84
CA LEU A 108 -16.25 4.71 -5.76
C LEU A 108 -16.89 3.81 -4.70
N SER A 109 -16.54 2.51 -4.68
CA SER A 109 -17.05 1.56 -3.68
C SER A 109 -16.62 1.93 -2.26
N ILE A 110 -15.44 2.51 -2.10
CA ILE A 110 -14.97 3.00 -0.80
C ILE A 110 -15.78 4.21 -0.34
N TYR A 111 -16.04 5.18 -1.20
CA TYR A 111 -16.84 6.34 -0.83
C TYR A 111 -18.29 5.95 -0.49
N GLN A 112 -18.87 5.01 -1.24
CA GLN A 112 -20.16 4.40 -0.89
C GLN A 112 -20.09 3.72 0.49
N GLY A 113 -19.04 2.95 0.75
CA GLY A 113 -18.80 2.31 2.05
C GLY A 113 -18.66 3.32 3.20
N CYS A 114 -17.99 4.45 2.98
CA CYS A 114 -17.86 5.52 3.96
C CYS A 114 -19.22 6.12 4.34
N LEU A 115 -20.10 6.35 3.36
CA LEU A 115 -21.47 6.81 3.62
C LEU A 115 -22.26 5.79 4.44
N THR A 116 -22.20 4.51 4.05
CA THR A 116 -22.85 3.42 4.79
C THR A 116 -22.35 3.36 6.23
N MET A 117 -21.04 3.39 6.43
CA MET A 117 -20.40 3.34 7.75
C MET A 117 -20.79 4.54 8.62
N ALA A 118 -20.75 5.76 8.07
CA ALA A 118 -21.14 6.97 8.79
C ALA A 118 -22.60 6.92 9.24
N LYS A 119 -23.50 6.41 8.38
CA LYS A 119 -24.92 6.22 8.68
C LYS A 119 -25.14 5.17 9.76
N GLU A 120 -24.59 3.97 9.59
CA GLU A 120 -24.81 2.83 10.51
C GLU A 120 -24.23 3.09 11.90
N ARG A 121 -23.05 3.72 11.96
CA ARG A 121 -22.38 4.05 13.22
C ARG A 121 -22.81 5.39 13.82
N LYS A 122 -23.77 6.08 13.19
CA LYS A 122 -24.31 7.37 13.64
C LYS A 122 -23.19 8.41 13.88
N LEU A 123 -22.22 8.45 12.97
CA LEU A 123 -21.05 9.33 13.11
C LEU A 123 -21.36 10.79 12.78
N LEU A 124 -22.39 11.04 11.98
CA LEU A 124 -22.74 12.36 11.45
C LEU A 124 -24.23 12.67 11.63
N PRO A 125 -24.60 13.97 11.71
CA PRO A 125 -25.99 14.40 11.67
C PRO A 125 -26.71 13.98 10.39
N ALA A 126 -28.04 13.82 10.47
CA ALA A 126 -28.85 13.39 9.34
C ALA A 126 -28.72 14.31 8.10
N GLY A 127 -28.62 15.63 8.32
CA GLY A 127 -28.45 16.58 7.22
C GLY A 127 -27.16 16.36 6.42
N GLU A 128 -26.06 16.03 7.10
CA GLU A 128 -24.79 15.72 6.44
C GLU A 128 -24.85 14.41 5.66
N LEU A 129 -25.52 13.38 6.20
CA LEU A 129 -25.73 12.11 5.49
C LEU A 129 -26.56 12.29 4.21
N VAL A 130 -27.56 13.18 4.24
CA VAL A 130 -28.35 13.53 3.04
C VAL A 130 -27.48 14.20 2.00
N GLN A 131 -26.63 15.14 2.41
CA GLN A 131 -25.71 15.83 1.51
C GLN A 131 -24.70 14.86 0.89
N MET A 132 -24.05 14.03 1.72
CA MET A 132 -23.11 13.01 1.24
C MET A 132 -23.77 12.07 0.21
N ALA A 133 -25.02 11.65 0.43
CA ALA A 133 -25.74 10.82 -0.54
C ALA A 133 -26.04 11.55 -1.87
N GLN A 134 -26.26 12.87 -1.85
CA GLN A 134 -26.41 13.68 -3.06
C GLN A 134 -25.08 13.83 -3.80
N ASP A 135 -24.00 14.08 -3.08
CA ASP A 135 -22.65 14.22 -3.65
C ASP A 135 -22.19 12.91 -4.30
N MET A 136 -22.48 11.77 -3.67
CA MET A 136 -22.19 10.45 -4.23
C MET A 136 -22.88 10.22 -5.58
N ARG A 137 -24.17 10.56 -5.71
CA ARG A 137 -24.89 10.47 -6.99
C ARG A 137 -24.32 11.40 -8.06
N THR A 138 -23.73 12.53 -7.65
CA THR A 138 -23.05 13.43 -8.59
C THR A 138 -21.71 12.84 -9.04
N CYS A 139 -20.96 12.23 -8.12
CA CYS A 139 -19.71 11.54 -8.43
C CYS A 139 -19.90 10.39 -9.43
N GLU A 140 -20.98 9.61 -9.31
CA GLU A 140 -21.28 8.47 -10.18
C GLU A 140 -21.60 8.84 -11.64
N ARG A 141 -21.95 10.10 -11.90
CA ARG A 141 -22.31 10.58 -13.25
C ARG A 141 -21.13 11.14 -14.04
N LYS A 142 -19.96 11.25 -13.42
CA LYS A 142 -18.72 11.71 -14.06
C LYS A 142 -17.85 10.51 -14.42
#